data_AF-A0A3L6KW33-F1
#
_entry.id   AF-A0A3L6KW33-F1
#
_cell.length_a   1.000
_cell.length_b   1.000
_cell.length_c   1.000
_cell.angle_alpha   90.00
_cell.angle_beta   90.00
_cell.angle_gamma   90.00
#
_symmetry.space_group_name_H-M   'P 1'
#
loop_
_entity.id
_entity.type
_entity.pdbx_description
1 polymer ?
#
loop_
_entity_poly.entity_id
_entity_poly.type
_entity_poly.pdbx_seq_one_letter_code
_entity_poly.pdbx_strand_id
1 'polypeptide(L)'
;MFGLDRLSILFYQIDPRDYPEYMECARSTEQPGTILMESRAMQGVRRVVPIGYLLSVLYFYGYRRPRLSFADRELSKLHHYFYPSAGYSTPIGILGGIAYACYYDGFCGCSEERAARAVLWERSKAMVAWRQHQRMQREKENAEGQQHHWLWSRLTFSWSGCGHSSGDGKAQTLSYEDFLDPYGVVSVGKQAVEVHDPSFYQIYSKEQVDTLVSAAMRLRKSPEEERWLRTSGRFGGYGIIGMLLTWNSGGMFFRLFMGLGFGVVCAGAISGAKLDS
;
A
#
# COMPACT_ATOMS: atom_id res chain seq x y z
N MET A 1 -16.91 20.37 -18.25
CA MET A 1 -16.22 20.46 -16.94
C MET A 1 -14.80 19.98 -17.13
N PHE A 2 -13.83 20.90 -17.03
CA PHE A 2 -12.41 20.64 -17.31
C PHE A 2 -11.77 19.93 -16.12
N GLY A 3 -10.78 19.05 -16.37
CA GLY A 3 -10.28 18.01 -15.47
C GLY A 3 -9.70 18.39 -14.09
N LEU A 4 -9.87 19.63 -13.61
CA LEU A 4 -9.60 20.03 -12.22
C LEU A 4 -10.58 19.38 -11.23
N ASP A 5 -11.82 19.12 -11.64
CA ASP A 5 -12.82 18.41 -10.84
C ASP A 5 -12.40 16.97 -10.51
N ARG A 6 -11.31 16.43 -11.09
CA ARG A 6 -10.82 15.09 -10.76
C ARG A 6 -9.67 15.09 -9.75
N LEU A 7 -9.05 16.24 -9.49
CA LEU A 7 -8.07 16.39 -8.42
C LEU A 7 -8.76 16.63 -7.06
N SER A 8 -9.95 17.22 -7.06
CA SER A 8 -10.74 17.46 -5.85
C SER A 8 -11.24 16.18 -5.18
N ILE A 9 -11.23 15.02 -5.86
CA ILE A 9 -11.70 13.77 -5.25
C ILE A 9 -10.80 13.33 -4.09
N LEU A 10 -9.53 13.72 -4.08
CA LEU A 10 -8.62 13.41 -2.97
C LEU A 10 -8.99 14.16 -1.67
N PHE A 11 -9.69 15.28 -1.79
CA PHE A 11 -10.19 16.05 -0.65
C PHE A 11 -11.67 15.79 -0.38
N TYR A 12 -12.25 14.78 -1.06
CA TYR A 12 -13.65 14.45 -0.90
C TYR A 12 -13.93 13.91 0.49
N GLN A 13 -14.98 14.43 1.12
CA GLN A 13 -15.43 14.00 2.43
C GLN A 13 -16.49 12.92 2.26
N ILE A 14 -16.26 11.74 2.86
CA ILE A 14 -17.19 10.60 2.81
C ILE A 14 -18.08 10.59 4.05
N ASP A 15 -19.26 9.98 3.93
CA ASP A 15 -20.08 9.65 5.11
C ASP A 15 -19.43 8.47 5.86
N PRO A 16 -19.04 8.63 7.15
CA PRO A 16 -18.50 7.54 7.96
C PRO A 16 -19.40 6.30 8.05
N ARG A 17 -20.73 6.48 7.93
CA ARG A 17 -21.71 5.40 8.09
C ARG A 17 -21.72 4.44 6.91
N ASP A 18 -21.34 4.91 5.73
CA ASP A 18 -21.27 4.10 4.52
C ASP A 18 -20.01 3.19 4.51
N TYR A 19 -19.00 3.51 5.34
CA TYR A 19 -17.70 2.82 5.36
C TYR A 19 -17.20 2.52 6.80
N PRO A 20 -17.94 1.73 7.60
CA PRO A 20 -17.62 1.47 9.00
C PRO A 20 -16.24 0.81 9.18
N GLU A 21 -15.89 -0.18 8.35
CA GLU A 21 -14.61 -0.89 8.48
C GLU A 21 -13.40 0.00 8.18
N TYR A 22 -13.57 0.96 7.26
CA TYR A 22 -12.55 1.97 6.99
C TYR A 22 -12.37 2.89 8.20
N MET A 23 -13.46 3.27 8.87
CA MET A 23 -13.41 4.13 10.05
C MET A 23 -12.76 3.44 11.27
N GLU A 24 -12.85 2.11 11.36
CA GLU A 24 -12.12 1.31 12.37
C GLU A 24 -10.61 1.27 12.15
N CYS A 25 -10.11 1.65 10.97
CA CYS A 25 -8.67 1.66 10.70
C CYS A 25 -7.95 2.74 11.52
N ALA A 26 -6.74 2.43 11.99
CA ALA A 26 -5.93 3.39 12.73
C ALA A 26 -5.61 4.63 11.87
N ARG A 27 -5.85 5.84 12.43
CA ARG A 27 -5.70 7.12 11.73
C ARG A 27 -6.56 7.21 10.45
N SER A 28 -7.78 6.68 10.51
CA SER A 28 -8.83 6.96 9.54
C SER A 28 -9.25 8.43 9.62
N THR A 29 -9.67 8.97 8.48
CA THR A 29 -10.18 10.33 8.34
C THR A 29 -11.33 10.32 7.36
N GLU A 30 -12.29 11.23 7.51
CA GLU A 30 -13.40 11.40 6.57
C GLU A 30 -12.95 11.79 5.15
N GLN A 31 -11.67 12.13 4.96
CA GLN A 31 -11.08 12.41 3.65
C GLN A 31 -10.05 11.33 3.27
N PRO A 32 -10.47 10.19 2.70
CA PRO A 32 -9.58 9.06 2.40
C PRO A 32 -8.43 9.42 1.46
N GLY A 33 -8.59 10.41 0.58
CA GLY A 33 -7.51 10.85 -0.28
C GLY A 33 -6.37 11.56 0.45
N THR A 34 -6.62 12.20 1.61
CA THR A 34 -5.54 12.80 2.42
C THR A 34 -4.59 11.73 2.97
N ILE A 35 -5.13 10.58 3.38
CA ILE A 35 -4.36 9.42 3.82
C ILE A 35 -3.49 8.88 2.67
N LEU A 36 -4.06 8.79 1.47
CA LEU A 36 -3.31 8.38 0.28
C LEU A 36 -2.17 9.37 -0.01
N MET A 37 -2.44 10.67 0.02
CA MET A 37 -1.43 11.71 -0.18
C MET A 37 -0.30 11.64 0.86
N GLU A 38 -0.64 11.48 2.15
CA GLU A 38 0.32 11.32 3.24
C GLU A 38 1.23 10.11 2.99
N SER A 39 0.64 8.96 2.68
CA SER A 39 1.40 7.74 2.45
C SER A 39 2.28 7.84 1.20
N ARG A 40 1.74 8.34 0.07
CA ARG A 40 2.51 8.53 -1.16
C ARG A 40 3.63 9.54 -0.99
N ALA A 41 3.44 10.59 -0.20
CA ALA A 41 4.51 11.52 0.17
C ALA A 41 5.65 10.79 0.89
N MET A 42 5.33 9.95 1.88
CA MET A 42 6.33 9.15 2.60
C MET A 42 7.01 8.10 1.71
N GLN A 43 6.28 7.47 0.79
CA GLN A 43 6.86 6.57 -0.22
C GLN A 43 7.78 7.33 -1.19
N GLY A 44 7.42 8.55 -1.56
CA GLY A 44 8.26 9.45 -2.36
C GLY A 44 9.57 9.76 -1.65
N VAL A 45 9.51 10.12 -0.38
CA VAL A 45 10.69 10.34 0.48
C VAL A 45 11.56 9.08 0.55
N ARG A 46 10.96 7.90 0.77
CA ARG A 46 11.65 6.60 0.80
C ARG A 46 12.51 6.35 -0.43
N ARG A 47 12.03 6.74 -1.61
CA ARG A 47 12.70 6.48 -2.90
C ARG A 47 13.69 7.59 -3.26
N VAL A 48 13.31 8.86 -3.08
CA VAL A 48 14.07 10.00 -3.60
C VAL A 48 15.26 10.34 -2.71
N VAL A 49 15.16 10.18 -1.39
CA VAL A 49 16.25 10.52 -0.46
C VAL A 49 17.52 9.66 -0.68
N PRO A 50 17.44 8.31 -0.78
CA PRO A 50 18.62 7.51 -1.09
C PRO A 50 19.25 7.86 -2.45
N ILE A 51 18.41 8.15 -3.46
CA ILE A 51 18.89 8.59 -4.79
C ILE A 51 19.63 9.91 -4.69
N GLY A 52 19.11 10.88 -3.92
CA GLY A 52 19.78 12.16 -3.68
C GLY A 52 21.16 11.99 -3.04
N TYR A 53 21.26 11.11 -2.03
CA TYR A 53 22.54 10.77 -1.42
C TYR A 53 23.52 10.14 -2.41
N LEU A 54 23.06 9.19 -3.23
CA LEU A 54 23.89 8.55 -4.24
C LEU A 54 24.36 9.56 -5.30
N LEU A 55 23.47 10.44 -5.78
CA LEU A 55 23.82 11.52 -6.72
C LEU A 55 24.83 12.49 -6.11
N SER A 56 24.76 12.78 -4.81
CA SER A 56 25.76 13.61 -4.12
C SER A 56 27.15 12.99 -4.15
N VAL A 57 27.25 11.68 -3.92
CA VAL A 57 28.52 10.93 -3.99
C VAL A 57 29.07 10.95 -5.42
N LEU A 58 28.22 10.63 -6.41
CA LEU A 58 28.61 10.62 -7.82
C LEU A 58 29.04 12.01 -8.30
N TYR A 59 28.32 13.07 -7.92
CA TYR A 59 28.68 14.44 -8.24
C TYR A 59 30.04 14.82 -7.64
N PHE A 60 30.27 14.49 -6.37
CA PHE A 60 31.52 14.84 -5.72
C PHE A 60 32.73 14.10 -6.33
N TYR A 61 32.67 12.78 -6.45
CA TYR A 61 33.82 12.00 -6.93
C TYR A 61 33.98 12.02 -8.45
N GLY A 62 32.89 12.04 -9.21
CA GLY A 62 32.91 12.01 -10.67
C GLY A 62 33.11 13.36 -11.33
N TYR A 63 32.63 14.45 -10.70
CA TYR A 63 32.64 15.78 -11.32
C TYR A 63 33.46 16.80 -10.54
N ARG A 64 33.24 16.94 -9.23
CA ARG A 64 33.84 18.02 -8.43
C ARG A 64 35.32 17.76 -8.12
N ARG A 65 35.64 16.60 -7.54
CA ARG A 65 37.01 16.24 -7.10
C ARG A 65 38.04 16.24 -8.23
N PRO A 66 37.74 15.74 -9.45
CA PRO A 66 38.71 15.77 -10.56
C PRO A 66 39.05 17.20 -11.02
N ARG A 67 38.12 18.15 -10.87
CA ARG A 67 38.28 19.55 -11.31
C ARG A 67 38.93 20.46 -10.28
N LEU A 68 39.14 19.97 -9.06
CA LEU A 68 39.88 20.70 -8.03
C LEU A 68 41.38 20.62 -8.31
N SER A 69 42.10 21.69 -7.95
CA SER A 69 43.55 21.74 -7.97
C SER A 69 44.12 20.62 -7.10
N PHE A 70 45.32 20.11 -7.42
CA PHE A 70 45.91 18.99 -6.67
C PHE A 70 46.07 19.30 -5.17
N ALA A 71 46.36 20.56 -4.80
CA ALA A 71 46.46 21.00 -3.41
C ALA A 71 45.10 21.02 -2.69
N ASP A 72 44.02 21.36 -3.39
CA ASP A 72 42.68 21.46 -2.79
C ASP A 72 41.98 20.10 -2.65
N ARG A 73 42.46 19.06 -3.34
CA ARG A 73 41.83 17.73 -3.32
C ARG A 73 41.85 17.07 -1.94
N GLU A 74 42.89 17.25 -1.15
CA GLU A 74 43.01 16.69 0.20
C GLU A 74 42.17 17.47 1.23
N LEU A 75 42.01 18.78 1.01
CA LEU A 75 41.19 19.65 1.86
C LEU A 75 39.69 19.47 1.57
N SER A 76 39.33 19.14 0.32
CA SER A 76 37.95 18.91 -0.08
C SER A 76 37.43 17.57 0.44
N LYS A 77 36.60 17.62 1.48
CA LYS A 77 35.86 16.46 2.01
C LYS A 77 34.46 16.40 1.42
N LEU A 78 33.96 15.19 1.17
CA LEU A 78 32.62 14.92 0.63
C LEU A 78 31.53 15.68 1.42
N HIS A 79 31.67 15.74 2.74
CA HIS A 79 30.65 16.38 3.58
C HIS A 79 30.54 17.90 3.36
N HIS A 80 31.54 18.57 2.76
CA HIS A 80 31.46 19.97 2.39
C HIS A 80 30.54 20.22 1.18
N TYR A 81 30.20 19.19 0.41
CA TYR A 81 29.47 19.28 -0.85
C TYR A 81 28.30 18.29 -0.96
N PHE A 82 27.61 17.99 0.14
CA PHE A 82 26.35 17.21 0.11
C PHE A 82 25.29 17.95 -0.72
N TYR A 83 25.32 17.75 -2.04
CA TYR A 83 24.37 18.29 -3.00
C TYR A 83 24.16 17.28 -4.12
N PRO A 84 22.92 16.83 -4.40
CA PRO A 84 21.68 17.11 -3.65
C PRO A 84 21.59 16.32 -2.33
N SER A 85 21.63 17.01 -1.18
CA SER A 85 21.46 16.38 0.15
C SER A 85 20.03 15.89 0.38
N ALA A 86 19.82 15.19 1.51
CA ALA A 86 18.48 14.94 2.05
C ALA A 86 17.64 16.22 2.24
N GLY A 87 18.27 17.36 2.51
CA GLY A 87 17.60 18.66 2.61
C GLY A 87 16.82 19.06 1.34
N TYR A 88 17.32 18.65 0.16
CA TYR A 88 16.67 18.93 -1.13
C TYR A 88 15.85 17.76 -1.65
N SER A 89 16.32 16.53 -1.44
CA SER A 89 15.63 15.33 -1.94
C SER A 89 14.35 15.02 -1.18
N THR A 90 14.24 15.38 0.10
CA THR A 90 13.02 15.18 0.90
C THR A 90 11.85 16.02 0.40
N PRO A 91 11.93 17.36 0.25
CA PRO A 91 10.81 18.12 -0.31
C PRO A 91 10.48 17.71 -1.76
N ILE A 92 11.47 17.35 -2.57
CA ILE A 92 11.23 16.79 -3.92
C ILE A 92 10.48 15.45 -3.83
N GLY A 93 10.85 14.58 -2.90
CA GLY A 93 10.18 13.31 -2.66
C GLY A 93 8.74 13.48 -2.20
N ILE A 94 8.48 14.42 -1.28
CA ILE A 94 7.13 14.77 -0.82
C ILE A 94 6.29 15.28 -2.00
N LEU A 95 6.78 16.28 -2.73
CA LEU A 95 6.08 16.87 -3.87
C LEU A 95 5.82 15.83 -4.97
N GLY A 96 6.82 14.98 -5.27
CA GLY A 96 6.68 13.89 -6.24
C GLY A 96 5.66 12.85 -5.80
N GLY A 97 5.63 12.50 -4.52
CA GLY A 97 4.65 11.58 -3.95
C GLY A 97 3.23 12.15 -3.98
N ILE A 98 3.06 13.43 -3.61
CA ILE A 98 1.77 14.13 -3.70
C ILE A 98 1.31 14.22 -5.15
N ALA A 99 2.19 14.63 -6.07
CA ALA A 99 1.87 14.69 -7.50
C ALA A 99 1.48 13.31 -8.05
N TYR A 100 2.15 12.25 -7.59
CA TYR A 100 1.78 10.87 -7.93
C TYR A 100 0.39 10.52 -7.41
N ALA A 101 0.06 10.82 -6.14
CA ALA A 101 -1.27 10.60 -5.58
C ALA A 101 -2.35 11.34 -6.38
N CYS A 102 -2.13 12.63 -6.66
CA CYS A 102 -3.01 13.48 -7.45
C CYS A 102 -3.27 12.91 -8.85
N TYR A 103 -2.22 12.50 -9.56
CA TYR A 103 -2.34 12.05 -10.93
C TYR A 103 -2.78 10.59 -11.06
N TYR A 104 -2.12 9.67 -10.35
CA TYR A 104 -2.39 8.24 -10.47
C TYR A 104 -3.57 7.79 -9.63
N ASP A 105 -3.59 8.11 -8.34
CA ASP A 105 -4.65 7.62 -7.44
C ASP A 105 -5.95 8.42 -7.67
N GLY A 106 -5.86 9.76 -7.72
CA GLY A 106 -7.00 10.65 -7.98
C GLY A 106 -7.45 10.65 -9.44
N PHE A 107 -6.68 11.29 -10.33
CA PHE A 107 -7.14 11.57 -11.70
C PHE A 107 -7.33 10.31 -12.56
N CYS A 108 -6.36 9.40 -12.52
CA CYS A 108 -6.40 8.18 -13.32
C CYS A 108 -7.23 7.09 -12.63
N GLY A 109 -6.92 6.79 -11.37
CA GLY A 109 -7.48 5.68 -10.58
C GLY A 109 -8.98 5.81 -10.34
N CYS A 110 -9.43 7.00 -9.94
CA CYS A 110 -10.83 7.28 -9.65
C CYS A 110 -11.62 7.81 -10.86
N SER A 111 -11.13 7.61 -12.09
CA SER A 111 -11.93 7.91 -13.29
C SER A 111 -13.09 6.91 -13.41
N GLU A 112 -14.29 7.36 -13.79
CA GLU A 112 -15.49 6.50 -13.89
C GLU A 112 -15.23 5.22 -14.70
N GLU A 113 -14.59 5.35 -15.86
CA GLU A 113 -14.24 4.19 -16.70
C GLU A 113 -13.28 3.21 -16.01
N ARG A 114 -12.35 3.70 -15.18
CA ARG A 114 -11.45 2.81 -14.44
C ARG A 114 -12.13 2.23 -13.22
N ALA A 115 -13.01 2.97 -12.55
CA ALA A 115 -13.79 2.46 -11.43
C ALA A 115 -14.71 1.32 -11.86
N ALA A 116 -15.49 1.51 -12.93
CA ALA A 116 -16.33 0.47 -13.49
C ALA A 116 -15.52 -0.75 -13.97
N ARG A 117 -14.36 -0.52 -14.61
CA ARG A 117 -13.44 -1.60 -15.00
C ARG A 117 -12.85 -2.33 -13.79
N ALA A 118 -12.52 -1.63 -12.70
CA ALA A 118 -11.98 -2.23 -11.50
C ALA A 118 -13.00 -3.17 -10.84
N VAL A 119 -14.26 -2.74 -10.77
CA VAL A 119 -15.39 -3.57 -10.30
C VAL A 119 -15.52 -4.82 -11.17
N LEU A 120 -15.60 -4.67 -12.50
CA LEU A 120 -15.70 -5.82 -13.41
C LEU A 120 -14.50 -6.76 -13.31
N TRP A 121 -13.30 -6.21 -13.20
CA TRP A 121 -12.07 -6.98 -13.08
C TRP A 121 -12.03 -7.78 -11.78
N GLU A 122 -12.35 -7.16 -10.66
CA GLU A 122 -12.42 -7.82 -9.35
C GLU A 122 -13.45 -8.95 -9.36
N ARG A 123 -14.63 -8.69 -9.95
CA ARG A 123 -15.65 -9.72 -10.12
C ARG A 123 -15.20 -10.87 -11.00
N SER A 124 -14.53 -10.56 -12.12
CA SER A 124 -13.99 -11.59 -13.01
C SER A 124 -12.94 -12.46 -12.32
N LYS A 125 -12.07 -11.85 -11.51
CA LYS A 125 -11.01 -12.55 -10.78
C LYS A 125 -11.58 -13.48 -9.72
N ALA A 126 -12.52 -12.99 -8.93
CA ALA A 126 -13.18 -13.82 -7.92
C ALA A 126 -14.00 -14.95 -8.57
N MET A 127 -14.61 -14.74 -9.76
CA MET A 127 -15.31 -15.80 -10.49
C MET A 127 -14.35 -16.90 -10.96
N VAL A 128 -13.17 -16.53 -11.44
CA VAL A 128 -12.13 -17.49 -11.83
C VAL A 128 -11.65 -18.28 -10.62
N ALA A 129 -11.38 -17.61 -9.49
CA ALA A 129 -10.96 -18.26 -8.25
C ALA A 129 -12.01 -19.23 -7.73
N TRP A 130 -13.29 -18.84 -7.74
CA TRP A 130 -14.40 -19.70 -7.35
C TRP A 130 -14.51 -20.94 -8.26
N ARG A 131 -14.39 -20.78 -9.58
CA ARG A 131 -14.40 -21.92 -10.52
C ARG A 131 -13.21 -22.86 -10.29
N GLN A 132 -12.03 -22.32 -9.99
CA GLN A 132 -10.85 -23.13 -9.65
C GLN A 132 -11.08 -23.91 -8.35
N HIS A 133 -11.67 -23.26 -7.35
CA HIS A 133 -12.03 -23.91 -6.09
C HIS A 133 -13.05 -25.04 -6.30
N GLN A 134 -14.10 -24.81 -7.08
CA GLN A 134 -15.08 -25.84 -7.42
C GLN A 134 -14.46 -27.02 -8.16
N ARG A 135 -13.51 -26.78 -9.07
CA ARG A 135 -12.78 -27.86 -9.75
C ARG A 135 -11.96 -28.67 -8.76
N MET A 136 -11.20 -28.01 -7.88
CA MET A 136 -10.41 -28.70 -6.86
C MET A 136 -11.28 -29.48 -5.87
N GLN A 137 -12.45 -28.96 -5.48
CA GLN A 137 -13.39 -29.70 -4.64
C GLN A 137 -13.91 -30.96 -5.33
N ARG A 138 -14.32 -30.85 -6.60
CA ARG A 138 -14.76 -32.03 -7.38
C ARG A 138 -13.64 -33.05 -7.58
N GLU A 139 -12.39 -32.60 -7.79
CA GLU A 139 -11.24 -33.50 -7.88
C GLU A 139 -10.96 -34.21 -6.55
N LYS A 140 -11.09 -33.52 -5.42
CA LYS A 140 -10.98 -34.13 -4.08
C LYS A 140 -12.11 -35.12 -3.81
N GLU A 141 -13.35 -34.76 -4.09
CA GLU A 141 -14.51 -35.65 -3.95
C GLU A 141 -14.38 -36.88 -4.86
N ASN A 142 -13.88 -36.71 -6.09
CA ASN A 142 -13.61 -37.83 -6.99
C ASN A 142 -12.45 -38.70 -6.52
N ALA A 143 -11.39 -38.10 -5.94
CA ALA A 143 -10.26 -38.84 -5.39
C ALA A 143 -10.64 -39.61 -4.11
N GLU A 144 -11.42 -38.99 -3.22
CA GLU A 144 -11.99 -39.62 -2.03
C GLU A 144 -13.00 -40.70 -2.42
N GLY A 145 -13.85 -40.45 -3.41
CA GLY A 145 -14.78 -41.42 -3.98
C GLY A 145 -14.07 -42.59 -4.64
N GLN A 146 -12.97 -42.36 -5.36
CA GLN A 146 -12.13 -43.42 -5.93
C GLN A 146 -11.37 -44.19 -4.85
N GLN A 147 -10.86 -43.53 -3.82
CA GLN A 147 -10.24 -44.20 -2.67
C GLN A 147 -11.25 -45.04 -1.91
N HIS A 148 -12.45 -44.52 -1.64
CA HIS A 148 -13.54 -45.26 -1.03
C HIS A 148 -13.96 -46.42 -1.92
N HIS A 149 -14.17 -46.23 -3.22
CA HIS A 149 -14.50 -47.32 -4.15
C HIS A 149 -13.39 -48.38 -4.23
N TRP A 150 -12.12 -47.98 -4.19
CA TRP A 150 -10.98 -48.90 -4.14
C TRP A 150 -10.90 -49.66 -2.81
N LEU A 151 -11.16 -49.00 -1.68
CA LEU A 151 -11.23 -49.62 -0.35
C LEU A 151 -12.42 -50.59 -0.25
N TRP A 152 -13.60 -50.18 -0.73
CA TRP A 152 -14.81 -51.00 -0.76
C TRP A 152 -14.68 -52.17 -1.73
N SER A 153 -14.09 -52.01 -2.91
CA SER A 153 -13.82 -53.14 -3.83
C SER A 153 -12.79 -54.13 -3.31
N ARG A 154 -11.91 -53.72 -2.38
CA ARG A 154 -11.04 -54.63 -1.61
C ARG A 154 -11.74 -55.30 -0.43
N LEU A 155 -12.70 -54.61 0.19
CA LEU A 155 -13.48 -55.10 1.33
C LEU A 155 -14.69 -55.94 0.91
N THR A 156 -15.17 -55.87 -0.34
CA THR A 156 -16.29 -56.69 -0.84
C THR A 156 -15.96 -58.18 -1.04
N PHE A 157 -14.73 -58.62 -0.70
CA PHE A 157 -14.44 -60.04 -0.48
C PHE A 157 -14.64 -60.50 0.98
N SER A 158 -15.05 -59.60 1.88
CA SER A 158 -15.31 -59.91 3.28
C SER A 158 -16.40 -58.99 3.83
N TRP A 159 -17.61 -59.55 3.88
CA TRP A 159 -18.65 -59.27 4.87
C TRP A 159 -19.72 -58.23 4.52
N SER A 160 -20.95 -58.74 4.52
CA SER A 160 -22.21 -58.01 4.55
C SER A 160 -22.41 -57.32 5.90
N GLY A 161 -22.86 -56.07 5.86
CA GLY A 161 -23.59 -55.43 6.95
C GLY A 161 -22.74 -54.50 7.81
N CYS A 162 -22.94 -53.19 7.65
CA CYS A 162 -23.50 -52.32 8.70
C CYS A 162 -23.64 -50.91 8.11
N GLY A 163 -24.83 -50.34 8.21
CA GLY A 163 -25.07 -48.92 7.90
C GLY A 163 -24.66 -48.00 9.03
N HIS A 164 -24.93 -46.70 8.81
CA HIS A 164 -24.63 -45.51 9.61
C HIS A 164 -23.25 -44.90 9.35
N SER A 165 -23.09 -43.59 9.21
CA SER A 165 -24.03 -42.47 9.25
C SER A 165 -23.35 -41.29 8.58
N SER A 166 -24.13 -40.58 7.77
CA SER A 166 -23.85 -39.28 7.19
C SER A 166 -23.31 -38.31 8.25
N GLY A 167 -22.02 -37.97 8.13
CA GLY A 167 -21.43 -36.85 8.84
C GLY A 167 -21.98 -35.56 8.28
N ASP A 168 -22.89 -34.95 9.03
CA ASP A 168 -23.46 -33.62 8.81
C ASP A 168 -22.38 -32.55 9.04
N GLY A 169 -21.43 -32.45 8.11
CA GLY A 169 -20.62 -31.26 7.94
C GLY A 169 -21.44 -30.33 7.06
N LYS A 170 -22.14 -29.36 7.66
CA LYS A 170 -22.79 -28.27 6.92
C LYS A 170 -21.75 -27.65 5.99
N ALA A 171 -21.75 -28.08 4.74
CA ALA A 171 -21.01 -27.47 3.66
C ALA A 171 -21.59 -26.07 3.55
N GLN A 172 -20.93 -25.08 4.16
CA GLN A 172 -21.13 -23.70 3.77
C GLN A 172 -20.92 -23.69 2.26
N THR A 173 -22.01 -23.52 1.51
CA THR A 173 -21.98 -23.30 0.08
C THR A 173 -21.24 -22.00 -0.15
N LEU A 174 -19.92 -22.11 -0.33
CA LEU A 174 -19.06 -20.99 -0.62
C LEU A 174 -19.56 -20.34 -1.91
N SER A 175 -20.00 -19.10 -1.78
CA SER A 175 -20.42 -18.29 -2.90
C SER A 175 -19.17 -17.70 -3.57
N TYR A 176 -19.33 -17.28 -4.82
CA TYR A 176 -18.28 -16.52 -5.50
C TYR A 176 -17.89 -15.25 -4.71
N GLU A 177 -18.82 -14.68 -3.93
CA GLU A 177 -18.59 -13.48 -3.14
C GLU A 177 -17.53 -13.67 -2.05
N ASP A 178 -17.34 -14.90 -1.57
CA ASP A 178 -16.33 -15.24 -0.56
C ASP A 178 -14.90 -15.17 -1.13
N PHE A 179 -14.75 -15.09 -2.45
CA PHE A 179 -13.46 -14.98 -3.14
C PHE A 179 -13.12 -13.54 -3.53
N LEU A 180 -13.98 -12.57 -3.20
CA LEU A 180 -13.69 -11.15 -3.39
C LEU A 180 -12.51 -10.72 -2.52
N ASP A 181 -11.79 -9.70 -2.97
CA ASP A 181 -10.75 -9.10 -2.14
C ASP A 181 -11.43 -8.39 -0.96
N PRO A 182 -11.09 -8.69 0.31
CA PRO A 182 -11.74 -8.09 1.47
C PRO A 182 -11.62 -6.56 1.51
N TYR A 183 -10.63 -5.98 0.84
CA TYR A 183 -10.44 -4.52 0.73
C TYR A 183 -10.56 -4.01 -0.72
N GLY A 184 -11.18 -4.80 -1.59
CA GLY A 184 -11.46 -4.44 -2.98
C GLY A 184 -12.66 -3.52 -3.14
N VAL A 185 -12.81 -2.95 -4.34
CA VAL A 185 -13.84 -1.94 -4.63
C VAL A 185 -15.24 -2.50 -4.36
N VAL A 186 -15.45 -3.78 -4.67
CA VAL A 186 -16.75 -4.43 -4.54
C VAL A 186 -17.10 -4.75 -3.10
N SER A 187 -16.12 -5.17 -2.28
CA SER A 187 -16.34 -5.44 -0.86
C SER A 187 -16.55 -4.14 -0.08
N VAL A 188 -15.79 -3.08 -0.39
CA VAL A 188 -16.00 -1.74 0.21
C VAL A 188 -17.41 -1.23 -0.08
N GLY A 189 -17.84 -1.25 -1.34
CA GLY A 189 -19.18 -0.76 -1.72
C GLY A 189 -20.34 -1.58 -1.14
N LYS A 190 -20.07 -2.80 -0.62
CA LYS A 190 -21.04 -3.68 0.04
C LYS A 190 -21.15 -3.47 1.55
N GLN A 191 -20.28 -2.68 2.17
CA GLN A 191 -20.32 -2.43 3.62
C GLN A 191 -21.63 -1.76 4.05
N ALA A 192 -22.18 -0.90 3.19
CA ALA A 192 -23.51 -0.31 3.35
C ALA A 192 -24.46 -0.80 2.24
N VAL A 193 -25.55 -1.47 2.65
CA VAL A 193 -26.59 -2.02 1.77
C VAL A 193 -27.31 -0.92 0.98
N GLU A 194 -27.56 0.21 1.64
CA GLU A 194 -28.11 1.42 1.04
C GLU A 194 -27.27 2.61 1.46
N VAL A 195 -27.12 3.58 0.55
CA VAL A 195 -26.42 4.85 0.82
C VAL A 195 -27.21 5.62 1.86
N HIS A 196 -26.55 6.02 2.96
CA HIS A 196 -27.24 6.73 4.04
C HIS A 196 -27.74 8.11 3.62
N ASP A 197 -26.88 8.90 2.98
CA ASP A 197 -27.24 10.22 2.44
C ASP A 197 -26.75 10.36 0.99
N PRO A 198 -27.65 10.37 -0.01
CA PRO A 198 -27.29 10.50 -1.41
C PRO A 198 -26.67 11.86 -1.76
N SER A 199 -26.77 12.87 -0.88
CA SER A 199 -26.13 14.17 -1.08
C SER A 199 -24.59 14.08 -1.18
N PHE A 200 -24.02 13.08 -0.49
CA PHE A 200 -22.58 12.73 -0.53
C PHE A 200 -22.13 12.04 -1.83
N TYR A 201 -22.97 11.97 -2.86
CA TYR A 201 -22.60 11.37 -4.15
C TYR A 201 -23.07 12.21 -5.35
N GLN A 202 -23.32 13.51 -5.12
CA GLN A 202 -23.73 14.43 -6.19
C GLN A 202 -22.58 14.83 -7.12
N ILE A 203 -21.36 14.91 -6.58
CA ILE A 203 -20.16 15.36 -7.31
C ILE A 203 -19.41 14.18 -7.93
N TYR A 204 -19.35 13.06 -7.21
CA TYR A 204 -18.71 11.82 -7.66
C TYR A 204 -19.65 10.65 -7.47
N SER A 205 -19.61 9.70 -8.40
CA SER A 205 -20.37 8.47 -8.27
C SER A 205 -19.85 7.60 -7.13
N LYS A 206 -20.75 6.79 -6.54
CA LYS A 206 -20.40 5.85 -5.47
C LYS A 206 -19.22 4.96 -5.86
N GLU A 207 -19.19 4.45 -7.09
CA GLU A 207 -18.09 3.62 -7.57
C GLU A 207 -16.72 4.32 -7.53
N GLN A 208 -16.66 5.63 -7.82
CA GLN A 208 -15.42 6.39 -7.72
C GLN A 208 -14.97 6.56 -6.26
N VAL A 209 -15.92 6.83 -5.36
CA VAL A 209 -15.63 6.93 -3.92
C VAL A 209 -15.19 5.56 -3.36
N ASP A 210 -15.85 4.48 -3.77
CA ASP A 210 -15.47 3.10 -3.42
C ASP A 210 -14.04 2.79 -3.90
N THR A 211 -13.64 3.25 -5.09
CA THR A 211 -12.25 3.08 -5.55
C THR A 211 -11.24 3.85 -4.69
N LEU A 212 -11.60 5.04 -4.22
CA LEU A 212 -10.75 5.85 -3.36
C LEU A 212 -10.61 5.22 -1.97
N VAL A 213 -11.72 4.80 -1.36
CA VAL A 213 -11.75 4.17 -0.03
C VAL A 213 -11.06 2.81 -0.07
N SER A 214 -11.29 1.99 -1.11
CA SER A 214 -10.60 0.71 -1.28
C SER A 214 -9.08 0.88 -1.43
N ALA A 215 -8.62 1.89 -2.18
CA ALA A 215 -7.21 2.22 -2.27
C ALA A 215 -6.62 2.63 -0.91
N ALA A 216 -7.33 3.47 -0.16
CA ALA A 216 -6.92 3.89 1.18
C ALA A 216 -6.86 2.70 2.16
N MET A 217 -7.88 1.83 2.16
CA MET A 217 -7.92 0.64 3.01
C MET A 217 -6.82 -0.36 2.68
N ARG A 218 -6.62 -0.69 1.39
CA ARG A 218 -5.52 -1.57 0.97
C ARG A 218 -4.17 -1.06 1.44
N LEU A 219 -3.96 0.26 1.34
CA LEU A 219 -2.73 0.88 1.76
C LEU A 219 -2.56 0.82 3.30
N ARG A 220 -3.61 1.11 4.07
CA ARG A 220 -3.58 1.06 5.54
C ARG A 220 -3.43 -0.36 6.10
N LYS A 221 -4.05 -1.35 5.46
CA LYS A 221 -3.98 -2.77 5.86
C LYS A 221 -2.76 -3.48 5.29
N SER A 222 -1.93 -2.82 4.49
CA SER A 222 -0.72 -3.42 3.97
C SER A 222 0.36 -3.46 5.07
N PRO A 223 0.89 -4.65 5.42
CA PRO A 223 1.84 -4.79 6.52
C PRO A 223 3.20 -4.17 6.20
N GLU A 224 3.51 -3.93 4.93
CA GLU A 224 4.74 -3.26 4.51
C GLU A 224 4.67 -1.75 4.72
N GLU A 225 3.55 -1.11 4.36
CA GLU A 225 3.39 0.33 4.57
C GLU A 225 3.21 0.66 6.04
N GLU A 226 2.51 -0.15 6.81
CA GLU A 226 2.38 0.05 8.26
C GLU A 226 3.75 0.06 8.95
N ARG A 227 4.60 -0.93 8.63
CA ARG A 227 5.98 -1.01 9.14
C ARG A 227 6.81 0.19 8.70
N TRP A 228 6.72 0.57 7.43
CA TRP A 228 7.40 1.75 6.91
C TRP A 228 6.96 3.03 7.62
N LEU A 229 5.66 3.27 7.78
CA LEU A 229 5.14 4.47 8.45
C LEU A 229 5.54 4.51 9.93
N ARG A 230 5.56 3.36 10.61
CA ARG A 230 5.99 3.26 12.01
C ARG A 230 7.48 3.57 12.18
N THR A 231 8.33 2.97 11.33
CA THR A 231 9.78 3.17 11.38
C THR A 231 10.17 4.57 10.93
N SER A 232 9.67 5.02 9.77
CA SER A 232 9.94 6.36 9.24
C SER A 232 9.45 7.47 10.17
N GLY A 233 8.31 7.30 10.85
CA GLY A 233 7.85 8.26 11.85
C GLY A 233 8.82 8.43 13.02
N ARG A 234 9.31 7.32 13.59
CA ARG A 234 10.27 7.33 14.72
C ARG A 234 11.62 7.91 14.30
N PHE A 235 12.19 7.39 13.21
CA PHE A 235 13.51 7.82 12.74
C PHE A 235 13.48 9.20 12.08
N GLY A 236 12.36 9.60 11.48
CA GLY A 236 12.10 10.97 11.04
C GLY A 236 12.14 11.94 12.21
N GLY A 237 11.45 11.61 13.32
CA GLY A 237 11.53 12.37 14.57
C GLY A 237 12.96 12.49 15.10
N TYR A 238 13.72 11.38 15.15
CA TYR A 238 15.13 11.41 15.53
C TYR A 238 15.99 12.25 14.56
N GLY A 239 15.66 12.24 13.27
CA GLY A 239 16.29 13.08 12.27
C GLY A 239 16.09 14.57 12.53
N ILE A 240 14.86 14.99 12.85
CA ILE A 240 14.54 16.39 13.20
C ILE A 240 15.28 16.80 14.47
N ILE A 241 15.21 15.98 15.52
CA ILE A 241 15.86 16.27 16.81
C ILE A 241 17.38 16.35 16.62
N GLY A 242 17.98 15.40 15.90
CA GLY A 242 19.40 15.41 15.57
C GLY A 242 19.83 16.64 14.76
N MET A 243 18.99 17.08 13.81
CA MET A 243 19.22 18.31 13.05
C MET A 243 19.20 19.54 13.96
N LEU A 244 18.23 19.66 14.86
CA LEU A 244 18.13 20.78 15.80
C LEU A 244 19.31 20.83 16.77
N LEU A 245 19.71 19.68 17.32
CA LEU A 245 20.85 19.57 18.24
C LEU A 245 22.18 19.94 17.58
N THR A 246 22.30 19.70 16.28
CA THR A 246 23.53 19.96 15.53
C THR A 246 23.46 21.23 14.67
N TRP A 247 22.35 21.98 14.75
CA TRP A 247 22.07 23.16 13.92
C TRP A 247 23.21 24.17 13.94
N ASN A 248 23.75 24.45 15.12
CA ASN A 248 24.80 25.45 15.31
C ASN A 248 26.20 24.96 14.87
N SER A 249 26.37 23.67 14.58
CA SER A 249 27.68 23.09 14.25
C SER A 249 28.08 23.30 12.79
N GLY A 250 27.10 23.44 11.87
CA GLY A 250 27.32 23.48 10.41
C GLY A 250 28.08 22.27 9.83
N GLY A 251 28.38 21.26 10.66
CA GLY A 251 29.32 20.19 10.41
C GLY A 251 28.68 18.97 9.75
N MET A 252 29.44 17.87 9.69
CA MET A 252 29.01 16.63 9.01
C MET A 252 27.70 16.06 9.60
N PHE A 253 27.54 16.06 10.93
CA PHE A 253 26.33 15.55 11.57
C PHE A 253 25.08 16.36 11.22
N PHE A 254 25.18 17.69 11.24
CA PHE A 254 24.09 18.57 10.79
C PHE A 254 23.64 18.25 9.36
N ARG A 255 24.60 18.05 8.46
CA ARG A 255 24.33 17.74 7.04
C ARG A 255 23.79 16.33 6.82
N LEU A 256 24.11 15.38 7.70
CA LEU A 256 23.53 14.04 7.70
C LEU A 256 22.08 14.03 8.19
N PHE A 257 21.76 14.83 9.21
CA PHE A 257 20.40 14.93 9.77
C PHE A 257 19.48 15.90 9.00
N MET A 258 20.04 16.80 8.20
CA MET A 258 19.26 17.74 7.38
C MET A 258 18.22 17.04 6.51
N GLY A 259 16.98 17.53 6.53
CA GLY A 259 15.89 17.03 5.70
C GLY A 259 15.45 15.60 6.02
N LEU A 260 15.47 15.17 7.29
CA LEU A 260 15.11 13.80 7.72
C LEU A 260 16.08 12.69 7.23
N GLY A 261 17.15 13.06 6.52
CA GLY A 261 17.90 12.17 5.64
C GLY A 261 18.45 10.90 6.25
N PHE A 262 19.32 11.03 7.26
CA PHE A 262 19.87 9.88 7.96
C PHE A 262 18.76 9.02 8.59
N GLY A 263 17.72 9.65 9.14
CA GLY A 263 16.55 8.96 9.69
C GLY A 263 15.81 8.13 8.65
N VAL A 264 15.56 8.69 7.46
CA VAL A 264 14.87 8.01 6.35
C VAL A 264 15.71 6.87 5.79
N VAL A 265 17.02 7.04 5.64
CA VAL A 265 17.92 5.98 5.14
C VAL A 265 18.01 4.83 6.15
N CYS A 266 18.17 5.13 7.44
CA CYS A 266 18.17 4.11 8.50
C CYS A 266 16.81 3.41 8.60
N ALA A 267 15.70 4.16 8.56
CA ALA A 267 14.36 3.57 8.54
C ALA A 267 14.17 2.66 7.32
N GLY A 268 14.64 3.08 6.15
CA GLY A 268 14.53 2.31 4.91
C GLY A 268 15.30 1.01 4.98
N ALA A 269 16.52 1.04 5.54
CA ALA A 269 17.34 -0.14 5.76
C ALA A 269 16.70 -1.09 6.80
N ILE A 270 16.24 -0.56 7.94
CA ILE A 270 15.64 -1.36 9.03
C ILE A 270 14.32 -1.99 8.60
N SER A 271 13.43 -1.21 7.98
CA SER A 271 12.14 -1.69 7.47
C SER A 271 12.33 -2.69 6.33
N GLY A 272 13.27 -2.43 5.42
CA GLY A 272 13.60 -3.34 4.31
C GLY A 272 14.20 -4.67 4.78
N ALA A 273 15.05 -4.62 5.80
CA ALA A 273 15.63 -5.81 6.41
C ALA A 273 14.68 -6.52 7.41
N LYS A 274 13.47 -5.99 7.63
CA LYS A 274 12.48 -6.49 8.61
C LYS A 274 13.03 -6.59 10.03
N LEU A 275 14.00 -5.74 10.37
CA LEU A 275 14.63 -5.68 11.69
C LEU A 275 13.78 -4.93 12.73
N ASP A 276 12.61 -4.45 12.33
CA ASP A 276 11.58 -3.78 13.12
C ASP A 276 10.49 -4.72 13.65
N SER A 277 10.72 -6.04 13.58
CA SER A 277 9.80 -7.09 14.06
C SER A 277 9.99 -7.42 15.54
#